data_AF-A0A7S1S0D0-F1
#
_entry.id   AF-A0A7S1S0D0-F1
#
_cell.length_a   1.000
_cell.length_b   1.000
_cell.length_c   1.000
_cell.angle_alpha   90.00
_cell.angle_beta   90.00
_cell.angle_gamma   90.00
#
_symmetry.space_group_name_H-M   'P 1'
#
loop_
_entity.id
_entity.type
_entity.pdbx_description
1 polymer ?
#
loop_
_entity_poly.entity_id
_entity_poly.type
_entity_poly.pdbx_seq_one_letter_code
_entity_poly.pdbx_strand_id
1 'polypeptide(L)'
;EVDKVEVVYGKFFSLLSNKATVKTLLPLSPTGIEDPEDETFKMTSQEGKLKVESTRAPKAKAKEIEPDVIFDQSPATILNSMLPLYLNSQLLSILFDASASELSSRMTAMKAATDNAEELNKKLLSIFNKKRQAYITQEICEISAGALCLEDKKGMEGGPALGMFDNEDTIENDFMKELDAGSVPDTPAMPEDWAELPPLLAEA
;
A
#
# COMPACT_ATOMS: atom_id res chain seq x y z
N GLU A 1 10.16 -42.37 14.11
CA GLU A 1 10.19 -41.61 15.38
C GLU A 1 9.27 -40.38 15.39
N VAL A 2 8.37 -40.20 14.41
CA VAL A 2 7.43 -39.06 14.39
C VAL A 2 6.00 -39.60 14.32
N ASP A 3 5.16 -39.24 15.29
CA ASP A 3 3.80 -39.77 15.48
C ASP A 3 2.69 -38.79 15.06
N LYS A 4 3.01 -37.49 15.02
CA LYS A 4 2.09 -36.42 14.64
C LYS A 4 2.81 -35.39 13.78
N VAL A 5 2.19 -35.01 12.66
CA VAL A 5 2.71 -33.99 11.75
C VAL A 5 1.65 -32.91 11.58
N GLU A 6 1.98 -31.71 12.03
CA GLU A 6 1.16 -30.50 11.85
C GLU A 6 1.90 -29.52 10.97
N VAL A 7 1.17 -28.86 10.08
CA VAL A 7 1.68 -27.83 9.18
C VAL A 7 0.96 -26.53 9.48
N VAL A 8 1.75 -25.49 9.71
CA VAL A 8 1.27 -24.12 9.86
C VAL A 8 1.50 -23.40 8.55
N TYR A 9 0.44 -22.85 7.97
CA TYR A 9 0.52 -22.14 6.70
C TYR A 9 -0.46 -20.97 6.64
N GLY A 10 -0.21 -20.03 5.73
CA GLY A 10 -1.15 -18.96 5.44
C GLY A 10 -2.28 -19.48 4.56
N LYS A 11 -3.47 -19.68 5.14
CA LYS A 11 -4.66 -20.01 4.36
C LYS A 11 -5.15 -18.74 3.66
N PHE A 12 -5.23 -18.81 2.35
CA PHE A 12 -5.77 -17.73 1.53
C PHE A 12 -7.30 -17.76 1.58
N PHE A 13 -7.93 -16.64 1.95
CA PHE A 13 -9.39 -16.47 1.88
C PHE A 13 -9.74 -15.37 0.87
N SER A 14 -9.03 -14.25 0.93
CA SER A 14 -9.24 -13.10 0.06
C SER A 14 -7.96 -12.27 -0.03
N LEU A 15 -7.89 -11.35 -1.01
CA LEU A 15 -6.75 -10.47 -1.22
C LEU A 15 -6.42 -9.56 -0.02
N LEU A 16 -7.42 -9.27 0.82
CA LEU A 16 -7.28 -8.43 2.01
C LEU A 16 -7.20 -9.24 3.31
N SER A 17 -7.51 -10.54 3.27
CA SER A 17 -7.63 -11.36 4.48
C SER A 17 -7.02 -12.73 4.26
N ASN A 18 -5.90 -12.96 4.92
CA ASN A 18 -5.23 -14.24 5.08
C ASN A 18 -5.15 -14.59 6.57
N LYS A 19 -5.25 -15.88 6.91
CA LYS A 19 -5.14 -16.34 8.31
C LYS A 19 -4.14 -17.49 8.41
N ALA A 20 -3.22 -17.39 9.37
CA ALA A 20 -2.35 -18.51 9.72
C ALA A 20 -3.21 -19.63 10.34
N THR A 21 -3.23 -20.79 9.69
CA THR A 21 -4.04 -21.94 10.12
C THR A 21 -3.11 -23.13 10.34
N VAL A 22 -3.42 -23.92 11.36
CA VAL A 22 -2.71 -25.17 11.67
C VAL A 22 -3.53 -26.32 11.14
N LYS A 23 -2.94 -27.15 10.29
CA LYS A 23 -3.56 -28.36 9.75
C LYS A 23 -2.76 -29.58 10.15
N THR A 24 -3.45 -30.60 10.68
CA THR A 24 -2.82 -31.88 11.01
C THR A 24 -2.79 -32.76 9.75
N LEU A 25 -1.60 -33.15 9.28
CA LEU A 25 -1.42 -34.05 8.14
C LEU A 25 -1.41 -35.53 8.56
N LEU A 26 -0.79 -35.83 9.70
CA LEU A 26 -0.72 -37.17 10.27
C LEU A 26 -1.01 -37.11 11.78
N PRO A 27 -1.74 -38.09 12.35
CA PRO A 27 -2.32 -39.28 11.73
C PRO A 27 -3.60 -39.01 10.91
N LEU A 28 -3.81 -39.79 9.86
CA LEU A 28 -5.01 -39.68 9.03
C LEU A 28 -6.22 -40.27 9.77
N SER A 29 -7.16 -39.41 10.18
CA SER A 29 -8.42 -39.88 10.76
C SER A 29 -9.39 -40.27 9.62
N PRO A 30 -10.02 -41.47 9.65
CA PRO A 30 -10.99 -41.88 8.64
C PRO A 30 -12.20 -40.94 8.52
N THR A 31 -12.50 -40.20 9.58
CA THR A 31 -13.65 -39.28 9.70
C THR A 31 -13.33 -37.85 9.25
N GLY A 32 -12.05 -37.53 8.98
CA GLY A 32 -11.58 -36.15 8.72
C GLY A 32 -10.86 -35.96 7.38
N ILE A 33 -11.12 -36.84 6.40
CA ILE A 33 -10.55 -36.72 5.04
C ILE A 33 -11.12 -35.49 4.30
N GLU A 34 -12.33 -35.06 4.68
CA GLU A 34 -13.00 -33.86 4.19
C GLU A 34 -12.68 -32.67 5.11
N ASP A 35 -11.94 -31.68 4.60
CA ASP A 35 -11.94 -30.36 5.21
C ASP A 35 -13.28 -29.69 4.87
N PRO A 36 -14.13 -29.33 5.85
CA PRO A 36 -15.43 -28.72 5.57
C PRO A 36 -15.33 -27.35 4.88
N GLU A 37 -14.12 -26.79 4.82
CA GLU A 37 -13.78 -25.47 4.29
C GLU A 37 -12.89 -25.55 3.03
N ASP A 38 -13.14 -26.53 2.16
CA ASP A 38 -12.48 -26.66 0.85
C ASP A 38 -13.11 -25.67 -0.15
N GLU A 39 -12.56 -24.46 -0.23
CA GLU A 39 -13.05 -23.38 -1.09
C GLU A 39 -12.20 -23.29 -2.35
N THR A 40 -12.83 -23.26 -3.54
CA THR A 40 -12.11 -23.06 -4.80
C THR A 40 -12.19 -21.59 -5.19
N PHE A 41 -11.04 -20.94 -5.34
CA PHE A 41 -10.97 -19.52 -5.67
C PHE A 41 -10.88 -19.31 -7.18
N LYS A 42 -11.69 -18.39 -7.71
CA LYS A 42 -11.53 -17.86 -9.06
C LYS A 42 -11.27 -16.37 -8.99
N MET A 43 -10.15 -15.95 -9.59
CA MET A 43 -9.83 -14.54 -9.77
C MET A 43 -10.62 -14.03 -10.98
N THR A 44 -11.55 -13.11 -10.76
CA THR A 44 -12.28 -12.43 -11.83
C THR A 44 -12.00 -10.93 -11.79
N SER A 45 -11.94 -10.29 -12.96
CA SER A 45 -11.86 -8.85 -13.07
C SER A 45 -13.27 -8.32 -13.33
N GLN A 46 -13.89 -7.75 -12.30
CA GLN A 46 -15.12 -6.95 -12.46
C GLN A 46 -14.74 -5.48 -12.37
N GLU A 47 -15.14 -4.68 -13.37
CA GLU A 47 -15.01 -3.22 -13.37
C GLU A 47 -13.58 -2.69 -13.16
N GLY A 48 -12.56 -3.44 -13.60
CA GLY A 48 -11.15 -3.03 -13.49
C GLY A 48 -10.53 -3.20 -12.09
N LYS A 49 -11.27 -3.78 -11.13
CA LYS A 49 -10.76 -4.15 -9.80
C LYS A 49 -10.67 -5.68 -9.70
N LEU A 50 -9.52 -6.19 -9.27
CA LEU A 50 -9.36 -7.62 -8.98
C LEU A 50 -10.28 -8.00 -7.81
N LYS A 51 -11.22 -8.92 -8.06
CA LYS A 51 -12.14 -9.41 -7.05
C LYS A 51 -12.01 -10.94 -6.97
N VAL A 52 -11.89 -11.44 -5.75
CA VAL A 52 -11.92 -12.88 -5.47
C VAL A 52 -13.36 -13.26 -5.18
N GLU A 53 -13.91 -14.15 -5.99
CA GLU A 53 -15.18 -14.81 -5.65
C GLU A 53 -14.82 -16.18 -5.09
N SER A 54 -15.08 -16.38 -3.78
CA SER A 54 -15.02 -17.71 -3.18
C SER A 54 -16.29 -18.46 -3.59
N THR A 55 -16.13 -19.43 -4.48
CA THR A 55 -17.20 -20.38 -4.74
C THR A 55 -16.92 -21.59 -3.87
N ARG A 56 -17.79 -21.86 -2.89
CA ARG A 56 -17.80 -23.15 -2.21
C ARG A 56 -18.14 -24.19 -3.27
N ALA A 57 -17.13 -24.95 -3.67
CA ALA A 57 -17.36 -26.07 -4.57
C ALA A 57 -18.36 -27.01 -3.90
N PRO A 58 -19.44 -27.42 -4.58
CA PRO A 58 -20.35 -28.41 -4.01
C PRO A 58 -19.52 -29.65 -3.70
N LYS A 59 -19.63 -30.17 -2.47
CA LYS A 59 -18.96 -31.40 -2.04
C LYS A 59 -19.10 -32.44 -3.14
N ALA A 60 -17.98 -32.92 -3.69
CA ALA A 60 -18.01 -34.02 -4.63
C ALA A 60 -18.62 -35.22 -3.90
N LYS A 61 -19.90 -35.54 -4.18
CA LYS A 61 -20.54 -36.69 -3.57
C LYS A 61 -19.73 -37.92 -3.95
N ALA A 62 -19.28 -38.67 -2.94
CA ALA A 62 -18.64 -39.95 -3.17
C ALA A 62 -19.56 -40.78 -4.08
N LYS A 63 -19.07 -41.15 -5.26
CA LYS A 63 -19.80 -42.04 -6.13
C LYS A 63 -19.92 -43.37 -5.39
N GLU A 64 -21.15 -43.83 -5.15
CA GLU A 64 -21.36 -45.15 -4.57
C GLU A 64 -20.68 -46.18 -5.47
N ILE A 65 -19.91 -47.06 -4.84
CA ILE A 65 -19.18 -48.11 -5.55
C ILE A 65 -20.23 -49.06 -6.11
N GLU A 66 -20.21 -49.30 -7.42
CA GLU A 66 -21.13 -50.24 -8.06
C GLU A 66 -20.99 -51.63 -7.41
N PRO A 67 -22.09 -52.36 -7.13
CA PRO A 67 -22.05 -53.63 -6.39
C PRO A 67 -21.18 -54.71 -7.04
N ASP A 68 -20.98 -54.65 -8.36
CA ASP A 68 -20.23 -55.63 -9.16
C ASP A 68 -18.75 -55.25 -9.40
N VAL A 69 -18.18 -54.36 -8.58
CA VAL A 69 -16.75 -54.02 -8.69
C VAL A 69 -15.90 -55.14 -8.09
N ILE A 70 -15.17 -55.85 -8.96
CA ILE A 70 -14.16 -56.83 -8.56
C ILE A 70 -12.83 -56.10 -8.40
N PHE A 71 -12.23 -56.18 -7.20
CA PHE A 71 -10.91 -55.63 -6.93
C PHE A 71 -9.83 -56.67 -7.25
N ASP A 72 -8.81 -56.25 -8.00
CA ASP A 72 -7.68 -57.10 -8.40
C ASP A 72 -6.67 -57.32 -7.25
N GLN A 73 -6.70 -56.46 -6.23
CA GLN A 73 -5.79 -56.50 -5.07
C GLN A 73 -6.55 -56.47 -3.75
N SER A 74 -5.86 -56.85 -2.67
CA SER A 74 -6.39 -56.75 -1.32
C SER A 74 -6.68 -55.28 -0.96
N PRO A 75 -7.75 -54.98 -0.20
CA PRO A 75 -8.09 -53.61 0.19
C PRO A 75 -6.96 -52.86 0.90
N ALA A 76 -6.15 -53.57 1.69
CA ALA A 76 -5.01 -52.98 2.39
C ALA A 76 -3.91 -52.51 1.42
N THR A 77 -3.64 -53.27 0.35
CA THR A 77 -2.65 -52.89 -0.67
C THR A 77 -3.09 -51.64 -1.43
N ILE A 78 -4.37 -51.58 -1.81
CA ILE A 78 -4.96 -50.44 -2.53
C ILE A 78 -4.85 -49.19 -1.67
N LEU A 79 -5.28 -49.27 -0.40
CA LEU A 79 -5.24 -48.14 0.52
C LEU A 79 -3.79 -47.65 0.74
N ASN A 80 -2.84 -48.56 0.99
CA ASN A 80 -1.43 -48.21 1.15
C ASN A 80 -0.83 -47.51 -0.08
N SER A 81 -1.33 -47.80 -1.29
CA SER A 81 -0.91 -47.10 -2.51
C SER A 81 -1.55 -45.71 -2.68
N MET A 82 -2.78 -45.53 -2.19
CA MET A 82 -3.51 -44.26 -2.27
C MET A 82 -3.09 -43.24 -1.21
N LEU A 83 -2.74 -43.70 0.00
CA LEU A 83 -2.39 -42.81 1.12
C LEU A 83 -1.27 -41.81 0.77
N PRO A 84 -0.16 -42.21 0.11
CA PRO A 84 0.88 -41.27 -0.33
C PRO A 84 0.38 -40.26 -1.36
N LEU A 85 -0.48 -40.69 -2.30
CA LEU A 85 -1.04 -39.81 -3.34
C LEU A 85 -1.94 -38.74 -2.72
N TYR A 86 -2.77 -39.12 -1.74
CA TYR A 86 -3.61 -38.19 -1.00
C TYR A 86 -2.77 -37.18 -0.21
N LEU A 87 -1.75 -37.65 0.51
CA LEU A 87 -0.88 -36.77 1.31
C LEU A 87 -0.12 -35.78 0.43
N ASN A 88 0.36 -36.21 -0.74
CA ASN A 88 1.01 -35.34 -1.71
C ASN A 88 0.05 -34.26 -2.25
N SER A 89 -1.20 -34.64 -2.56
CA SER A 89 -2.22 -33.68 -2.99
C SER A 89 -2.53 -32.65 -1.89
N GLN A 90 -2.65 -33.07 -0.63
CA GLN A 90 -2.91 -32.17 0.50
C GLN A 90 -1.74 -31.20 0.72
N LEU A 91 -0.50 -31.69 0.67
CA LEU A 91 0.69 -30.86 0.77
C LEU A 91 0.74 -29.81 -0.35
N LEU A 92 0.42 -30.23 -1.59
CA LEU A 92 0.41 -29.33 -2.73
C LEU A 92 -0.65 -28.22 -2.58
N SER A 93 -1.85 -28.55 -2.11
CA SER A 93 -2.89 -27.56 -1.82
C SER A 93 -2.42 -26.54 -0.78
N ILE A 94 -1.80 -27.00 0.31
CA ILE A 94 -1.23 -26.14 1.36
C ILE A 94 -0.19 -25.16 0.79
N LEU A 95 0.70 -25.64 -0.10
CA LEU A 95 1.72 -24.82 -0.73
C LEU A 95 1.10 -23.76 -1.64
N PHE A 96 0.05 -24.10 -2.39
CA PHE A 96 -0.65 -23.12 -3.23
C PHE A 96 -1.36 -22.06 -2.42
N ASP A 97 -2.03 -22.43 -1.32
CA ASP A 97 -2.65 -21.46 -0.41
C ASP A 97 -1.62 -20.51 0.20
N ALA A 98 -0.48 -21.05 0.66
CA ALA A 98 0.59 -20.25 1.24
C ALA A 98 1.18 -19.26 0.22
N SER A 99 1.40 -19.70 -1.02
CA SER A 99 1.90 -18.86 -2.12
C SER A 99 0.89 -17.77 -2.50
N ALA A 100 -0.39 -18.11 -2.63
CA ALA A 100 -1.44 -17.15 -2.92
C ALA A 100 -1.58 -16.10 -1.81
N SER A 101 -1.51 -16.53 -0.54
CA SER A 101 -1.54 -15.66 0.63
C SER A 101 -0.34 -14.70 0.68
N GLU A 102 0.86 -15.18 0.35
CA GLU A 102 2.08 -14.36 0.28
C GLU A 102 1.97 -13.29 -0.81
N LEU A 103 1.57 -13.68 -2.01
CA LEU A 103 1.42 -12.77 -3.14
C LEU A 103 0.36 -11.70 -2.87
N SER A 104 -0.77 -12.09 -2.30
CA SER A 104 -1.85 -11.19 -1.88
C SER A 104 -1.39 -10.17 -0.83
N SER A 105 -0.64 -10.61 0.19
CA SER A 105 -0.09 -9.73 1.21
C SER A 105 0.92 -8.75 0.60
N ARG A 106 1.80 -9.25 -0.27
CA ARG A 106 2.77 -8.41 -1.02
C ARG A 106 2.06 -7.37 -1.88
N MET A 107 1.02 -7.75 -2.62
CA MET A 107 0.25 -6.81 -3.45
C MET A 107 -0.38 -5.69 -2.61
N THR A 108 -0.97 -6.04 -1.46
CA THR A 108 -1.59 -5.06 -0.55
C THR A 108 -0.55 -4.12 0.05
N ALA A 109 0.60 -4.64 0.49
CA ALA A 109 1.70 -3.85 1.02
C ALA A 109 2.30 -2.90 -0.04
N MET A 110 2.49 -3.38 -1.26
CA MET A 110 3.00 -2.57 -2.38
C MET A 110 2.01 -1.49 -2.82
N LYS A 111 0.70 -1.78 -2.77
CA LYS A 111 -0.33 -0.79 -3.03
C LYS A 111 -0.30 0.32 -1.97
N ALA A 112 -0.28 -0.04 -0.68
CA ALA A 112 -0.14 0.93 0.40
C ALA A 112 1.14 1.76 0.29
N ALA A 113 2.26 1.15 -0.09
CA ALA A 113 3.52 1.87 -0.32
C ALA A 113 3.42 2.86 -1.49
N THR A 114 2.77 2.48 -2.59
CA THR A 114 2.53 3.37 -3.74
C THR A 114 1.64 4.55 -3.36
N ASP A 115 0.54 4.29 -2.65
CA ASP A 115 -0.39 5.32 -2.19
C ASP A 115 0.33 6.33 -1.26
N ASN A 116 1.15 5.83 -0.32
CA ASN A 116 1.97 6.67 0.57
C ASN A 116 3.03 7.48 -0.19
N ALA A 117 3.67 6.89 -1.21
CA ALA A 117 4.65 7.59 -2.03
C ALA A 117 4.01 8.71 -2.86
N GLU A 118 2.79 8.51 -3.36
CA GLU A 118 2.04 9.54 -4.08
C GLU A 118 1.69 10.71 -3.16
N GLU A 119 1.26 10.43 -1.93
CA GLU A 119 1.00 11.46 -0.93
C GLU A 119 2.28 12.26 -0.61
N LEU A 120 3.39 11.57 -0.39
CA LEU A 120 4.69 12.22 -0.13
C LEU A 120 5.14 13.09 -1.31
N ASN A 121 4.96 12.61 -2.53
CA ASN A 121 5.29 13.35 -3.74
C ASN A 121 4.51 14.68 -3.82
N LYS A 122 3.19 14.64 -3.55
CA LYS A 122 2.36 15.86 -3.51
C LYS A 122 2.85 16.86 -2.47
N LYS A 123 3.18 16.39 -1.27
CA LYS A 123 3.73 17.23 -0.19
C LYS A 123 5.07 17.87 -0.59
N LEU A 124 5.99 17.08 -1.13
CA LEU A 124 7.31 17.56 -1.55
C LEU A 124 7.21 18.58 -2.69
N LEU A 125 6.31 18.37 -3.65
CA LEU A 125 6.07 19.33 -4.73
C LEU A 125 5.54 20.67 -4.21
N SER A 126 4.62 20.66 -3.24
CA SER A 126 4.14 21.88 -2.59
C SER A 126 5.28 22.63 -1.89
N ILE A 127 6.11 21.92 -1.12
CA ILE A 127 7.29 22.50 -0.45
C ILE A 127 8.28 23.07 -1.48
N PHE A 128 8.55 22.33 -2.56
CA PHE A 128 9.46 22.77 -3.61
C PHE A 128 8.98 24.08 -4.26
N ASN A 129 7.69 24.17 -4.60
CA ASN A 129 7.13 25.38 -5.21
C ASN A 129 7.18 26.58 -4.26
N LYS A 130 6.89 26.38 -2.97
CA LYS A 130 7.01 27.43 -1.94
C LYS A 130 8.46 27.91 -1.79
N LYS A 131 9.43 27.00 -1.65
CA LYS A 131 10.86 27.34 -1.56
C LYS A 131 11.35 28.06 -2.82
N ARG A 132 10.90 27.62 -4.00
CA ARG A 132 11.21 28.29 -5.28
C ARG A 132 10.70 29.73 -5.31
N GLN A 133 9.46 29.97 -4.87
CA GLN A 133 8.88 31.32 -4.80
C GLN A 133 9.61 32.21 -3.80
N ALA A 134 9.94 31.68 -2.61
CA ALA A 134 10.71 32.41 -1.61
C ALA A 134 12.09 32.80 -2.14
N TYR A 135 12.79 31.88 -2.82
CA TYR A 135 14.09 32.14 -3.43
C TYR A 135 14.03 33.22 -4.51
N ILE A 136 13.05 33.15 -5.43
CA ILE A 136 12.86 34.20 -6.46
C ILE A 136 12.57 35.56 -5.80
N THR A 137 11.73 35.59 -4.76
CA THR A 137 11.40 36.82 -4.04
C THR A 137 12.64 37.41 -3.37
N GLN A 138 13.47 36.56 -2.76
CA GLN A 138 14.74 36.96 -2.17
C GLN A 138 15.68 37.57 -3.21
N GLU A 139 15.87 36.91 -4.37
CA GLU A 139 16.70 37.47 -5.45
C GLU A 139 16.16 38.83 -5.92
N ILE A 140 14.85 38.98 -6.08
CA ILE A 140 14.23 40.27 -6.46
C ILE A 140 14.45 41.33 -5.38
N CYS A 141 14.31 40.99 -4.09
CA CYS A 141 14.56 41.90 -2.98
C CYS A 141 16.02 42.35 -2.94
N GLU A 142 16.98 41.43 -3.13
CA GLU A 142 18.41 41.73 -3.18
C GLU A 142 18.76 42.65 -4.37
N ILE A 143 18.19 42.40 -5.55
CA ILE A 143 18.35 43.26 -6.74
C ILE A 143 17.78 44.66 -6.49
N SER A 144 16.58 44.75 -5.91
CA SER A 144 15.91 46.04 -5.64
C SER A 144 16.68 46.86 -4.58
N ALA A 145 17.12 46.22 -3.49
CA ALA A 145 17.93 46.86 -2.47
C ALA A 145 19.29 47.34 -3.03
N GLY A 146 19.92 46.55 -3.90
CA GLY A 146 21.14 46.93 -4.61
C GLY A 146 20.95 48.13 -5.54
N ALA A 147 19.83 48.17 -6.27
CA ALA A 147 19.48 49.29 -7.16
C ALA A 147 19.22 50.58 -6.38
N LEU A 148 18.45 50.52 -5.29
CA LEU A 148 18.17 51.67 -4.41
C LEU A 148 19.47 52.25 -3.81
N CYS A 149 20.40 51.39 -3.38
CA CYS A 149 21.68 51.83 -2.83
C CYS A 149 22.57 52.57 -3.85
N LEU A 150 22.41 52.26 -5.15
CA LEU A 150 23.07 53.00 -6.24
C LEU A 150 22.41 54.35 -6.52
N GLU A 151 21.09 54.45 -6.42
CA GLU A 151 20.34 55.71 -6.57
C GLU A 151 20.60 56.66 -5.40
N ASP A 152 20.63 56.16 -4.16
CA ASP A 152 20.92 56.95 -2.95
C ASP A 152 22.35 57.52 -2.99
N LYS A 153 23.32 56.75 -3.52
CA LYS A 153 24.68 57.27 -3.80
C LYS A 153 24.69 58.43 -4.82
N LYS A 154 23.64 58.57 -5.63
CA LYS A 154 23.47 59.64 -6.62
C LYS A 154 22.70 60.85 -6.05
N GLY A 155 22.07 60.70 -4.88
CA GLY A 155 21.32 61.74 -4.19
C GLY A 155 21.42 61.62 -2.67
N MET A 156 22.30 62.44 -2.08
CA MET A 156 22.43 62.78 -0.65
C MET A 156 23.36 61.94 0.23
N GLU A 157 24.24 62.69 0.88
CA GLU A 157 25.05 62.33 2.03
C GLU A 157 24.15 61.90 3.22
N GLY A 158 24.46 60.75 3.82
CA GLY A 158 24.19 60.47 5.25
C GLY A 158 22.75 60.13 5.65
N GLY A 159 22.35 58.86 5.49
CA GLY A 159 21.21 58.24 6.18
C GLY A 159 21.60 56.88 6.77
N PRO A 160 21.02 56.44 7.91
CA PRO A 160 21.46 55.23 8.61
C PRO A 160 21.09 53.96 7.85
N ALA A 161 22.02 52.99 7.83
CA ALA A 161 21.88 51.72 7.13
C ALA A 161 20.66 50.92 7.64
N LEU A 162 19.75 50.55 6.73
CA LEU A 162 18.68 49.60 7.01
C LEU A 162 19.30 48.25 7.37
N GLY A 163 18.85 47.66 8.49
CA GLY A 163 19.41 46.43 9.06
C GLY A 163 19.34 45.22 8.13
N MET A 164 20.31 44.32 8.27
CA MET A 164 20.32 43.01 7.62
C MET A 164 19.09 42.20 8.08
N PHE A 165 18.21 41.87 7.14
CA PHE A 165 17.12 40.93 7.38
C PHE A 165 17.67 39.51 7.19
N ASP A 166 18.01 38.83 8.28
CA ASP A 166 18.42 37.42 8.26
C ASP A 166 17.19 36.51 8.14
N ASN A 167 17.02 35.93 6.94
CA ASN A 167 15.85 35.15 6.56
C ASN A 167 16.03 33.63 6.82
N GLU A 168 17.25 33.16 7.08
CA GLU A 168 17.54 31.74 7.31
C GLU A 168 16.89 31.21 8.60
N ASP A 169 17.03 31.91 9.72
CA ASP A 169 16.49 31.44 11.01
C ASP A 169 14.96 31.62 11.15
N THR A 170 14.39 32.63 10.48
CA THR A 170 12.97 32.98 10.66
C THR A 170 12.08 32.03 9.87
N ILE A 171 12.47 31.66 8.65
CA ILE A 171 11.70 30.74 7.80
C ILE A 171 11.81 29.31 8.34
N GLU A 172 12.98 28.86 8.82
CA GLU A 172 13.15 27.50 9.35
C GLU A 172 12.37 27.26 10.65
N ASN A 173 12.35 28.24 11.56
CA ASN A 173 11.65 28.09 12.84
C ASN A 173 10.12 28.17 12.71
N ASP A 174 9.58 28.98 11.79
CA ASP A 174 8.14 29.00 11.51
C ASP A 174 7.70 27.76 10.72
N PHE A 175 8.57 27.25 9.83
CA PHE A 175 8.36 26.03 9.05
C PHE A 175 8.23 24.77 9.93
N MET A 176 9.07 24.61 10.96
CA MET A 176 8.95 23.48 11.89
C MET A 176 7.65 23.52 12.71
N LYS A 177 7.12 24.72 12.95
CA LYS A 177 5.87 24.94 13.69
C LYS A 177 4.64 24.66 12.83
N GLU A 178 4.68 24.99 11.54
CA GLU A 178 3.60 24.71 10.60
C GLU A 178 3.53 23.24 10.17
N LEU A 179 4.65 22.52 10.17
CA LEU A 179 4.69 21.08 9.86
C LEU A 179 3.89 20.25 10.89
N ASP A 180 3.84 20.70 12.14
CA ASP A 180 3.15 20.03 13.25
C ASP A 180 1.64 20.37 13.31
N ALA A 181 1.22 21.46 12.66
CA ALA A 181 -0.15 22.01 12.76
C ALA A 181 -1.16 21.44 11.74
N GLY A 182 -0.71 20.68 10.73
CA GLY A 182 -1.59 19.81 9.92
C GLY A 182 -2.67 20.47 9.05
N SER A 183 -2.76 21.80 8.96
CA SER A 183 -3.72 22.47 8.06
C SER A 183 -3.28 23.87 7.64
N VAL A 184 -2.47 23.92 6.58
CA VAL A 184 -2.34 25.15 5.79
C VAL A 184 -3.30 25.03 4.61
N PRO A 185 -4.27 25.96 4.43
CA PRO A 185 -5.14 25.98 3.26
C PRO A 185 -4.31 26.05 1.97
N ASP A 186 -4.70 25.29 0.94
CA ASP A 186 -3.99 25.19 -0.36
C ASP A 186 -3.82 26.54 -1.08
N THR A 187 -4.54 27.57 -0.65
CA THR A 187 -4.41 28.95 -1.11
C THR A 187 -4.30 29.89 0.09
N PRO A 188 -3.28 30.76 0.16
CA PRO A 188 -3.26 31.81 1.16
C PRO A 188 -4.49 32.70 0.98
N ALA A 189 -5.15 33.08 2.08
CA ALA A 189 -6.25 34.03 2.03
C ALA A 189 -5.72 35.35 1.45
N MET A 190 -6.27 35.78 0.31
CA MET A 190 -5.93 37.09 -0.26
C MET A 190 -6.32 38.18 0.75
N PRO A 191 -5.46 39.18 0.98
CA PRO A 191 -5.84 40.40 1.69
C PRO A 191 -7.06 41.03 0.99
N GLU A 192 -8.04 41.54 1.76
CA GLU A 192 -9.27 42.13 1.20
C GLU A 192 -8.99 43.23 0.18
N ASP A 193 -7.84 43.92 0.31
CA ASP A 193 -7.39 45.00 -0.57
C ASP A 193 -6.93 44.53 -1.97
N TRP A 194 -6.73 43.22 -2.18
CA TRP A 194 -6.22 42.66 -3.45
C TRP A 194 -7.34 42.13 -4.35
N ALA A 195 -8.58 42.10 -3.86
CA ALA A 195 -9.77 41.70 -4.62
C ALA A 195 -10.16 42.70 -5.73
N GLU A 196 -9.63 43.93 -5.69
CA GLU A 196 -9.98 45.01 -6.62
C GLU A 196 -9.02 45.16 -7.81
N LEU A 197 -8.00 44.30 -7.95
CA LEU A 197 -7.04 44.41 -9.04
C LEU A 197 -7.62 43.86 -10.36
N PRO A 198 -7.38 44.56 -11.50
CA PRO A 198 -7.94 44.17 -12.79
C PRO A 198 -7.45 42.79 -13.26
N PRO A 199 -8.28 42.03 -13.99
CA PRO A 199 -8.20 40.56 -14.14
C PRO A 199 -7.06 40.05 -15.05
N LEU A 200 -6.03 40.85 -15.33
CA LEU A 200 -4.95 40.48 -16.25
C LEU A 200 -3.85 39.59 -15.63
N LEU A 201 -3.89 39.34 -14.32
CA LEU A 201 -2.90 38.51 -13.61
C LEU A 201 -3.43 37.13 -13.16
N ALA A 202 -4.68 36.78 -13.50
CA ALA A 202 -5.32 35.53 -13.05
C ALA A 202 -5.16 34.31 -13.99
N GLU A 203 -4.48 34.46 -15.14
CA GLU A 203 -4.35 33.39 -16.16
C GLU A 203 -2.91 32.87 -16.38
N ALA A 204 -2.04 32.91 -15.38
CA ALA A 204 -0.70 32.31 -15.46
C ALA A 204 -0.45 31.25 -14.37
#